data_AF-A0A3C0ME00-F1
#
_entry.id   AF-A0A3C0ME00-F1
#
_cell.length_a   1.000
_cell.length_b   1.000
_cell.length_c   1.000
_cell.angle_alpha   90.00
_cell.angle_beta   90.00
_cell.angle_gamma   90.00
#
_symmetry.space_group_name_H-M   'P 1'
#
loop_
_entity.id
_entity.type
_entity.pdbx_description
1 polymer ?
#
loop_
_entity_poly.entity_id
_entity_poly.type
_entity_poly.pdbx_seq_one_letter_code
_entity_poly.pdbx_strand_id
1 'polypeptide(L)'
;WKGENVSTNEVAEALSTFAGVKEANVYGVSIPGTDGRAGMAALSTAHALDLQAFQKHMERNLPVYARPVFLRMQEYIEATGTFKHTKVQLVKEGFNPSTIKDPLYFFDPIDKQYQRLTPEIYDQIQDGRIKW
;
A
#
# COMPACT_ATOMS: atom_id res chain seq x y z
N TRP A 1 -5.27 11.20 5.64
CA TRP A 1 -5.50 10.01 6.48
C TRP A 1 -5.70 10.49 7.91
N LYS A 2 -6.84 10.19 8.57
CA LYS A 2 -7.10 10.65 9.95
C LYS A 2 -6.89 12.16 10.19
N GLY A 3 -7.36 13.00 9.27
CA GLY A 3 -7.18 14.46 9.35
C GLY A 3 -5.90 15.00 8.72
N GLU A 4 -4.90 14.15 8.43
CA GLU A 4 -3.65 14.57 7.80
C GLU A 4 -3.75 14.62 6.28
N ASN A 5 -3.21 15.68 5.66
CA ASN A 5 -3.03 15.76 4.21
C ASN A 5 -1.69 15.13 3.83
N VAL A 6 -1.72 14.09 2.99
CA VAL A 6 -0.51 13.33 2.62
C VAL A 6 -0.29 13.44 1.13
N SER A 7 0.88 13.94 0.73
CA SER A 7 1.29 13.97 -0.68
C SER A 7 1.63 12.55 -1.14
N THR A 8 0.82 12.01 -2.05
CA THR A 8 1.10 10.69 -2.63
C THR A 8 2.41 10.68 -3.42
N ASN A 9 2.82 11.83 -3.97
CA ASN A 9 4.05 11.94 -4.75
C ASN A 9 5.28 11.86 -3.85
N GLU A 10 5.30 12.58 -2.73
CA GLU A 10 6.43 12.53 -1.77
C GLU A 10 6.57 11.13 -1.17
N VAL A 11 5.44 10.48 -0.85
CA VAL A 11 5.47 9.09 -0.41
C VAL A 11 6.06 8.21 -1.51
N ALA A 12 5.57 8.30 -2.74
CA ALA A 12 6.07 7.50 -3.86
C ALA A 12 7.58 7.70 -4.12
N GLU A 13 8.07 8.94 -4.07
CA GLU A 13 9.49 9.25 -4.16
C GLU A 13 10.29 8.60 -3.03
N ALA A 14 9.83 8.73 -1.78
CA ALA A 14 10.49 8.10 -0.63
C ALA A 14 10.55 6.56 -0.76
N LEU A 15 9.48 5.92 -1.23
CA LEU A 15 9.46 4.46 -1.46
C LEU A 15 10.39 4.04 -2.59
N SER A 16 10.48 4.85 -3.65
CA SER A 16 11.29 4.55 -4.85
C SER A 16 12.80 4.61 -4.59
N THR A 17 13.24 5.25 -3.50
CA THR A 17 14.66 5.28 -3.10
C THR A 17 15.14 3.99 -2.45
N PHE A 18 14.25 3.06 -2.11
CA PHE A 18 14.63 1.78 -1.52
C PHE A 18 15.19 0.82 -2.57
N ALA A 19 16.33 0.20 -2.28
CA ALA A 19 16.96 -0.77 -3.17
C ALA A 19 16.02 -1.96 -3.43
N GLY A 20 15.68 -2.20 -4.70
CA GLY A 20 14.79 -3.28 -5.13
C GLY A 20 13.40 -2.83 -5.58
N VAL A 21 13.00 -1.60 -5.24
CA VAL A 21 11.82 -0.94 -5.83
C VAL A 21 12.22 -0.35 -7.19
N LYS A 22 11.53 -0.74 -8.25
CA LYS A 22 11.68 -0.16 -9.58
C LYS A 22 10.79 1.07 -9.75
N GLU A 23 9.55 0.94 -9.28
CA GLU A 23 8.51 1.95 -9.42
C GLU A 23 7.53 1.84 -8.25
N ALA A 24 7.04 2.98 -7.77
CA ALA A 24 6.05 3.06 -6.70
C ALA A 24 4.87 3.96 -7.10
N ASN A 25 3.66 3.40 -7.05
CA ASN A 25 2.41 4.11 -7.29
C ASN A 25 1.63 4.21 -5.97
N VAL A 26 1.53 5.42 -5.42
CA VAL A 26 0.84 5.66 -4.16
C VAL A 26 -0.51 6.31 -4.39
N TYR A 27 -1.51 5.81 -3.69
CA TYR A 27 -2.89 6.30 -3.77
C TYR A 27 -3.64 6.04 -2.47
N GLY A 28 -4.76 6.74 -2.28
CA GLY A 28 -5.61 6.56 -1.10
C GLY A 28 -6.74 5.57 -1.37
N VAL A 29 -6.94 4.61 -0.47
CA VAL A 29 -8.07 3.66 -0.47
C VAL A 29 -8.98 3.90 0.74
N SER A 30 -10.28 3.67 0.56
CA SER A 30 -11.26 3.79 1.64
C SER A 30 -11.28 2.53 2.48
N ILE A 31 -11.33 2.68 3.81
CA ILE A 31 -11.55 1.58 4.75
C ILE A 31 -12.89 1.83 5.46
N PRO A 32 -13.80 0.85 5.51
CA PRO A 32 -15.06 1.01 6.23
C PRO A 32 -14.86 1.45 7.68
N GLY A 33 -15.71 2.37 8.15
CA GLY A 33 -15.68 2.85 9.53
C GLY A 33 -14.49 3.74 9.88
N THR A 34 -13.77 4.28 8.89
CA THR A 34 -12.67 5.24 9.10
C THR A 34 -12.91 6.55 8.34
N ASP A 35 -12.47 7.66 8.93
CA ASP A 35 -12.51 8.96 8.29
C ASP A 35 -11.27 9.19 7.40
N GLY A 36 -11.54 9.44 6.12
CA GLY A 36 -10.52 9.70 5.10
C GLY A 36 -10.09 8.46 4.32
N ARG A 37 -8.89 8.52 3.74
CA ARG A 37 -8.31 7.45 2.93
C ARG A 37 -6.98 6.99 3.51
N ALA A 38 -6.81 5.68 3.62
CA ALA A 38 -5.56 5.04 4.01
C ALA A 38 -4.59 5.02 2.82
N GLY A 39 -3.30 5.18 3.09
CA GLY A 39 -2.28 5.07 2.07
C GLY A 39 -2.16 3.64 1.55
N MET A 40 -2.14 3.48 0.23
CA MET A 40 -1.81 2.24 -0.44
C MET A 40 -0.67 2.48 -1.43
N ALA A 41 0.28 1.56 -1.51
CA ALA A 41 1.38 1.60 -2.47
C ALA A 41 1.38 0.35 -3.33
N ALA A 42 1.28 0.52 -4.65
CA ALA A 42 1.58 -0.52 -5.62
C ALA A 42 3.05 -0.40 -6.05
N LEU A 43 3.84 -1.43 -5.77
CA LEU A 43 5.28 -1.46 -5.96
C LEU A 43 5.64 -2.47 -7.04
N SER A 44 6.36 -2.04 -8.07
CA SER A 44 7.07 -2.97 -8.95
C SER A 44 8.46 -3.23 -8.37
N THR A 45 8.81 -4.50 -8.25
CA THR A 45 10.09 -4.93 -7.66
C THR A 45 10.82 -5.88 -8.58
N ALA A 46 12.16 -5.84 -8.59
CA ALA A 46 12.95 -6.75 -9.41
C ALA A 46 12.91 -8.20 -8.88
N HIS A 47 12.83 -8.34 -7.57
CA HIS A 47 12.86 -9.58 -6.81
C HIS A 47 11.95 -9.42 -5.58
N ALA A 48 11.74 -10.52 -4.84
CA ALA A 48 11.05 -10.46 -3.55
C ALA A 48 11.68 -9.38 -2.64
N LEU A 49 10.86 -8.45 -2.20
CA LEU A 49 11.28 -7.34 -1.34
C LEU A 49 11.40 -7.82 0.11
N ASP A 50 12.50 -7.48 0.78
CA ASP A 50 12.58 -7.63 2.24
C ASP A 50 11.67 -6.57 2.89
N LEU A 51 10.48 -7.01 3.30
CA LEU A 51 9.46 -6.15 3.90
C LEU A 51 9.92 -5.51 5.21
N GLN A 52 10.78 -6.19 5.99
CA GLN A 52 11.28 -5.65 7.24
C GLN A 52 12.30 -4.53 6.99
N ALA A 53 13.21 -4.73 6.04
CA ALA A 53 14.13 -3.69 5.60
C ALA A 53 13.38 -2.50 4.97
N PHE A 54 12.37 -2.79 4.14
CA PHE A 54 11.53 -1.77 3.52
C PHE A 54 10.73 -0.95 4.54
N GLN A 55 10.17 -1.60 5.57
CA GLN A 55 9.52 -0.90 6.67
C GLN A 55 10.48 0.03 7.40
N LYS A 56 11.68 -0.43 7.77
CA LYS A 56 12.69 0.42 8.42
C LYS A 56 13.09 1.60 7.54
N HIS A 57 13.14 1.42 6.23
CA HIS A 57 13.38 2.51 5.28
C HIS A 57 12.25 3.53 5.31
N MET A 58 10.99 3.10 5.27
CA MET A 58 9.84 4.01 5.41
C MET A 58 9.83 4.72 6.76
N GLU A 59 10.19 4.04 7.85
CA GLU A 59 10.21 4.63 9.18
C GLU A 59 11.20 5.80 9.30
N ARG A 60 12.32 5.72 8.57
CA ARG A 60 13.36 6.75 8.54
C ARG A 60 13.00 7.94 7.65
N ASN A 61 12.28 7.69 6.56
CA ASN A 61 12.04 8.70 5.52
C ASN A 61 10.63 9.31 5.58
N LEU A 62 9.67 8.66 6.24
CA LEU A 62 8.27 9.08 6.29
C LEU A 62 7.73 9.16 7.73
N PRO A 63 6.94 10.19 8.04
CA PRO A 63 6.21 10.25 9.30
C PRO A 63 5.13 9.17 9.35
N VAL A 64 4.72 8.77 10.55
CA VAL A 64 3.79 7.64 10.79
C VAL A 64 2.52 7.73 9.94
N TYR A 65 1.93 8.92 9.81
CA TYR A 65 0.68 9.14 9.08
C TYR A 65 0.81 9.04 7.55
N ALA A 66 2.03 9.16 7.01
CA ALA A 66 2.30 9.10 5.57
C ALA A 66 2.72 7.71 5.09
N ARG A 67 2.96 6.78 6.03
CA ARG A 67 3.36 5.41 5.71
C ARG A 67 2.16 4.64 5.13
N PRO A 68 2.30 3.98 3.96
CA PRO A 68 1.23 3.18 3.38
C PRO A 68 0.76 2.09 4.34
N VAL A 69 -0.55 2.00 4.55
CA VAL A 69 -1.16 0.91 5.31
C VAL A 69 -1.17 -0.37 4.50
N PHE A 70 -1.35 -0.27 3.18
CA PHE A 70 -1.41 -1.41 2.28
C PHE A 70 -0.29 -1.37 1.24
N LEU A 71 0.26 -2.53 0.92
CA LEU A 71 1.22 -2.73 -0.16
C LEU A 71 0.68 -3.74 -1.16
N ARG A 72 0.90 -3.50 -2.45
CA ARG A 72 0.65 -4.43 -3.54
C ARG A 72 1.94 -4.64 -4.30
N MET A 73 2.39 -5.88 -4.41
CA MET A 73 3.64 -6.24 -5.08
C MET A 73 3.32 -6.70 -6.51
N GLN A 74 3.78 -5.96 -7.51
CA GLN A 74 3.54 -6.26 -8.92
C GLN A 74 4.84 -6.66 -9.60
N GLU A 75 4.79 -7.64 -10.50
CA GLU A 75 5.95 -7.98 -11.34
C GLU A 75 6.20 -6.90 -12.40
N TYR A 76 5.11 -6.39 -12.99
CA TYR A 76 5.14 -5.35 -14.01
C TYR A 76 4.06 -4.32 -13.70
N ILE A 77 4.41 -3.04 -13.75
CA ILE A 77 3.40 -1.99 -13.89
C ILE A 77 3.05 -1.93 -15.37
N GLU A 78 1.77 -2.10 -15.70
CA GLU A 78 1.28 -1.98 -17.08
C GLU A 78 1.55 -0.55 -17.58
N ALA A 79 2.69 -0.38 -18.26
CA ALA A 79 3.09 0.88 -18.88
C ALA A 79 2.47 1.06 -20.29
N THR A 80 1.61 0.14 -20.75
CA THR A 80 1.07 0.12 -22.12
C THR A 80 -0.32 0.77 -22.27
N GLY A 81 -0.87 1.33 -21.19
CA GLY A 81 -2.05 2.20 -21.22
C GLY A 81 -1.71 3.57 -20.61
N THR A 82 -2.25 4.66 -21.15
CA THR A 82 -2.12 6.02 -20.61
C THR A 82 -2.24 5.99 -19.07
N PHE A 83 -1.18 6.39 -18.34
CA PHE A 83 -1.02 6.36 -16.86
C PHE A 83 -2.30 6.69 -16.04
N LYS A 84 -3.20 7.51 -16.60
CA LYS A 84 -4.51 7.84 -16.03
C LYS A 84 -5.42 6.61 -15.84
N HIS A 85 -5.47 5.68 -16.78
CA HIS A 85 -6.35 4.50 -16.69
C HIS A 85 -5.87 3.53 -15.62
N THR A 86 -4.56 3.30 -15.53
CA THR A 86 -3.93 2.43 -14.54
C THR A 86 -4.22 2.90 -13.11
N LYS A 87 -4.08 4.21 -12.81
CA LYS A 87 -4.36 4.73 -11.47
C LYS A 87 -5.84 4.61 -11.06
N VAL A 88 -6.77 4.86 -11.98
CA VAL A 88 -8.21 4.72 -11.71
C VAL A 88 -8.56 3.26 -11.41
N GLN A 89 -7.98 2.33 -12.15
CA GLN A 89 -8.17 0.90 -11.91
C GLN A 89 -7.60 0.47 -10.54
N LEU A 90 -6.36 0.87 -10.22
CA LEU A 90 -5.74 0.58 -8.93
C LEU A 90 -6.57 1.07 -7.73
N VAL A 91 -7.12 2.28 -7.83
CA VAL A 91 -8.00 2.85 -6.80
C VAL A 91 -9.32 2.07 -6.70
N LYS A 92 -9.88 1.63 -7.83
CA LYS A 92 -11.13 0.85 -7.87
C LYS A 92 -10.96 -0.56 -7.30
N GLU A 93 -9.84 -1.21 -7.60
CA GLU A 93 -9.50 -2.54 -7.08
C GLU A 93 -9.20 -2.47 -5.57
N GLY A 94 -8.65 -1.36 -5.10
CA GLY A 94 -8.36 -1.13 -3.70
C GLY A 94 -7.39 -2.19 -3.16
N PHE A 95 -7.75 -2.82 -2.05
CA PHE A 95 -6.95 -3.85 -1.38
C PHE A 95 -7.71 -5.18 -1.25
N ASN A 96 -8.66 -5.49 -2.12
CA ASN A 96 -9.45 -6.72 -2.00
C ASN A 96 -8.65 -7.95 -2.56
N PRO A 97 -8.30 -8.94 -1.71
CA PRO A 97 -7.53 -10.12 -2.13
C PRO A 97 -8.31 -11.10 -3.02
N SER A 98 -9.63 -10.99 -3.11
CA SER A 98 -10.45 -11.80 -4.03
C SER A 98 -10.47 -11.25 -5.46
N THR A 99 -10.19 -9.95 -5.63
CA THR A 99 -10.14 -9.31 -6.96
C THR A 99 -8.70 -9.17 -7.47
N ILE A 100 -7.74 -8.97 -6.58
CA ILE A 100 -6.34 -8.73 -6.91
C ILE A 100 -5.55 -10.05 -6.80
N LYS A 101 -4.93 -10.47 -7.91
CA LYS A 101 -4.07 -11.66 -7.94
C LYS A 101 -2.68 -11.41 -7.37
N ASP A 102 -2.23 -10.17 -7.43
CA ASP A 102 -0.92 -9.74 -6.94
C ASP A 102 -0.79 -9.93 -5.42
N PRO A 103 0.42 -10.18 -4.90
CA PRO A 103 0.61 -10.20 -3.47
C PRO A 103 0.29 -8.86 -2.79
N LEU A 104 -0.73 -8.90 -1.93
CA LEU A 104 -1.16 -7.84 -1.04
C LEU A 104 -0.62 -8.04 0.38
N TYR A 105 -0.22 -6.94 0.99
CA TYR A 105 0.20 -6.87 2.39
C TYR A 105 -0.49 -5.70 3.07
N PHE A 106 -0.67 -5.80 4.38
CA PHE A 106 -1.12 -4.71 5.24
C PHE A 106 -0.16 -4.54 6.40
N PHE A 107 -0.06 -3.32 6.93
CA PHE A 107 0.68 -3.07 8.16
C PHE A 107 -0.14 -3.56 9.34
N ASP A 108 0.32 -4.57 10.07
CA ASP A 108 -0.36 -5.03 11.28
C ASP A 108 -0.11 -4.03 12.42
N PRO A 109 -1.16 -3.40 13.00
CA PRO A 109 -0.99 -2.43 14.09
C PRO A 109 -0.55 -3.06 15.42
N ILE A 110 -0.78 -4.36 15.62
CA ILE A 110 -0.41 -5.11 16.83
C ILE A 110 1.06 -5.54 16.72
N ASP A 111 1.39 -6.30 15.67
CA ASP A 111 2.74 -6.82 15.48
C ASP A 111 3.72 -5.78 14.92
N LYS A 112 3.19 -4.63 14.47
CA LYS A 112 3.95 -3.51 13.87
C LYS A 112 4.83 -3.96 12.71
N GLN A 113 4.28 -4.81 11.84
CA GLN A 113 4.97 -5.35 10.67
C GLN A 113 4.02 -5.59 9.50
N TYR A 114 4.56 -5.60 8.28
CA TYR A 114 3.74 -5.98 7.12
C TYR A 114 3.49 -7.48 7.09
N GLN A 115 2.22 -7.85 6.97
CA GLN A 115 1.77 -9.23 6.86
C GLN A 115 0.94 -9.44 5.60
N ARG A 116 0.89 -10.68 5.12
CA ARG A 116 0.12 -11.03 3.93
C ARG A 116 -1.35 -10.75 4.19
N LEU A 117 -1.98 -9.99 3.32
CA LEU A 117 -3.42 -9.75 3.38
C LEU A 117 -4.14 -10.96 2.77
N THR A 118 -4.71 -11.80 3.62
CA THR A 118 -5.57 -12.93 3.22
C THR A 118 -7.05 -12.49 3.20
N PRO A 119 -7.95 -13.26 2.55
CA PRO A 119 -9.39 -13.00 2.60
C PRO A 119 -9.94 -12.88 4.04
N GLU A 120 -9.46 -13.70 4.96
CA GLU A 120 -9.89 -13.68 6.36
C GLU A 120 -9.48 -12.39 7.07
N ILE A 121 -8.29 -11.87 6.78
CA ILE A 121 -7.83 -10.59 7.34
C ILE A 121 -8.57 -9.43 6.68
N TYR A 122 -8.82 -9.52 5.36
CA TYR A 122 -9.64 -8.54 4.67
C TYR A 122 -11.02 -8.42 5.31
N ASP A 123 -11.70 -9.53 5.57
CA ASP A 123 -13.00 -9.54 6.25
C ASP A 123 -12.91 -8.93 7.66
N GLN A 124 -11.86 -9.23 8.42
CA GLN A 124 -11.63 -8.58 9.72
C GLN A 124 -11.45 -7.06 9.63
N ILE A 125 -10.83 -6.55 8.55
CA ILE A 125 -10.73 -5.12 8.27
C ILE A 125 -12.09 -4.55 7.89
N GLN A 126 -12.86 -5.22 7.04
CA GLN A 126 -14.20 -4.78 6.64
C GLN A 126 -15.17 -4.71 7.84
N ASP A 127 -15.07 -5.68 8.76
CA ASP A 127 -15.82 -5.73 10.01
C ASP A 127 -15.33 -4.71 11.07
N GLY A 128 -14.22 -4.01 10.81
CA GLY A 128 -13.62 -3.06 11.74
C GLY A 128 -13.00 -3.71 12.99
N ARG A 129 -12.62 -5.00 12.93
CA ARG A 129 -11.87 -5.68 14.01
C ARG A 129 -10.41 -5.26 14.02
N ILE A 130 -9.85 -4.97 12.84
CA ILE A 130 -8.50 -4.41 12.68
C ILE A 130 -8.65 -2.90 12.43
N LYS A 131 -7.93 -2.10 13.23
CA LYS A 131 -7.92 -0.64 13.14
C LYS A 131 -6.50 -0.12 13.30
N TRP A 132 -6.19 0.92 12.55
CA TRP A 132 -4.95 1.69 12.63
C TRP A 132 -5.19 2.98 13.36
#